data_AF-A0A6J6U4V1-F1
#
_entry.id   AF-A0A6J6U4V1-F1
#
_cell.length_a   1.000
_cell.length_b   1.000
_cell.length_c   1.000
_cell.angle_alpha   90.00
_cell.angle_beta   90.00
_cell.angle_gamma   90.00
#
_symmetry.space_group_name_H-M   'P 1'
#
loop_
_entity.id
_entity.type
_entity.pdbx_description
1 polymer ?
#
loop_
_entity_poly.entity_id
_entity_poly.type
_entity_poly.pdbx_seq_one_letter_code
_entity_poly.pdbx_strand_id
1 'polypeptide(L)'
;MDLDLVEVAPEARPPVCRIMNFTKFKYEAQQRAKESRKKATNIIVKEMKYRPKIGSGDFETKTRKVAQFLTEGHKVKVTIMFRGREMQHPELGRRILDRVAAEVVNVGKVEIMAKQDGRNMTMVLGPDKKAQDMVKALEKKAVEAAVAAEQAEERMDSIMADAQPEAPELVGIAADGHTAVPAEEIESDLAETETEEAASVAEEVAEEVSEAVSEEVIEEVIEEAETEVEPAAVGEDN
;
A
#
# COMPACT_ATOMS: atom_id res chain seq x y z
N MET A 1 8.63 -17.25 52.52
CA MET A 1 9.25 -16.16 51.73
C MET A 1 10.28 -16.83 50.83
N ASP A 2 9.80 -17.42 49.75
CA ASP A 2 10.51 -18.49 49.08
C ASP A 2 11.04 -17.94 47.75
N LEU A 3 12.17 -17.25 47.87
CA LEU A 3 12.92 -16.65 46.78
C LEU A 3 14.23 -17.42 46.59
N ASP A 4 14.61 -17.65 45.35
CA ASP A 4 15.80 -18.40 44.97
C ASP A 4 16.98 -17.44 44.74
N LEU A 5 18.21 -17.92 44.96
CA LEU A 5 19.41 -17.24 44.50
C LEU A 5 19.72 -17.71 43.07
N VAL A 6 19.51 -16.85 42.07
CA VAL A 6 19.68 -17.21 40.65
C VAL A 6 20.91 -16.52 40.07
N GLU A 7 21.83 -17.30 39.51
CA GLU A 7 22.96 -16.80 38.73
C GLU A 7 22.46 -16.26 37.39
N VAL A 8 22.62 -14.95 37.15
CA VAL A 8 22.15 -14.29 35.93
C VAL A 8 23.27 -14.03 34.91
N ALA A 9 24.53 -13.99 35.37
CA ALA A 9 25.70 -13.80 34.53
C ALA A 9 26.87 -14.68 35.03
N PRO A 10 26.97 -15.94 34.54
CA PRO A 10 28.03 -16.87 34.94
C PRO A 10 29.41 -16.53 34.34
N GLU A 11 29.45 -15.73 33.27
CA GLU A 11 30.70 -15.35 32.58
C GLU A 11 31.42 -14.16 33.25
N ALA A 12 30.76 -13.48 34.20
CA ALA A 12 31.35 -12.38 34.95
C ALA A 12 32.34 -12.88 36.01
N ARG A 13 33.39 -12.10 36.28
CA ARG A 13 34.33 -12.33 37.40
C ARG A 13 34.30 -11.13 38.35
N PRO A 14 33.72 -11.24 39.57
CA PRO A 14 32.99 -12.39 40.12
C PRO A 14 31.62 -12.63 39.45
N PRO A 15 31.05 -13.84 39.53
CA PRO A 15 29.74 -14.16 38.98
C PRO A 15 28.64 -13.36 39.69
N VAL A 16 27.62 -12.92 38.94
CA VAL A 16 26.56 -12.06 39.47
C VAL A 16 25.28 -12.86 39.70
N CYS A 17 24.92 -12.98 40.98
CA CYS A 17 23.68 -13.62 41.44
C CYS A 17 22.62 -12.55 41.76
N ARG A 18 21.36 -12.84 41.45
CA ARG A 18 20.20 -12.01 41.80
C ARG A 18 19.15 -12.86 42.50
N ILE A 19 18.64 -12.37 43.63
CA ILE A 19 17.56 -13.03 44.37
C ILE A 19 16.25 -12.81 43.61
N MET A 20 15.59 -13.89 43.20
CA MET A 20 14.30 -13.85 42.47
C MET A 20 13.59 -15.21 42.57
N ASN A 21 12.30 -15.28 42.26
CA ASN A 21 11.63 -16.58 42.12
C ASN A 21 11.90 -17.16 40.71
N PHE A 22 12.62 -18.27 40.64
CA PHE A 22 13.09 -18.87 39.38
C PHE A 22 11.93 -19.36 38.50
N THR A 23 10.89 -19.94 39.11
CA THR A 23 9.71 -20.45 38.39
C THR A 23 8.94 -19.33 37.69
N LYS A 24 8.73 -18.20 38.38
CA LYS A 24 8.11 -17.02 37.78
C LYS A 24 8.95 -16.44 36.64
N PHE A 25 10.26 -16.28 36.85
CA PHE A 25 11.16 -15.78 35.81
C PHE A 25 11.16 -16.66 34.55
N LYS A 26 11.19 -17.99 34.71
CA LYS A 26 11.14 -18.93 33.58
C LYS A 26 9.81 -18.82 32.80
N TYR A 27 8.69 -18.62 33.50
CA TYR A 27 7.39 -18.39 32.85
C TYR A 27 7.38 -17.06 32.07
N GLU A 28 7.79 -15.95 32.68
CA GLU A 28 7.86 -14.64 32.03
C GLU A 28 8.82 -14.63 30.82
N ALA A 29 9.97 -15.28 30.93
CA ALA A 29 10.91 -15.46 29.83
C ALA A 29 10.30 -16.27 28.67
N GLN A 30 9.55 -17.35 28.96
CA GLN A 30 8.84 -18.12 27.94
C GLN A 30 7.71 -17.33 27.28
N GLN A 31 6.94 -16.55 28.05
CA GLN A 31 5.87 -15.72 27.51
C GLN A 31 6.45 -14.59 26.64
N ARG A 32 7.49 -13.89 27.11
CA ARG A 32 8.23 -12.89 26.32
C ARG A 32 8.84 -13.49 25.04
N ALA A 33 9.36 -14.71 25.09
CA ALA A 33 9.86 -15.40 23.90
C ALA A 33 8.73 -15.77 22.91
N LYS A 34 7.56 -16.23 23.39
CA LYS A 34 6.38 -16.47 22.54
C LYS A 34 5.85 -15.19 21.92
N GLU A 35 5.75 -14.11 22.70
CA GLU A 35 5.34 -12.79 22.21
C GLU A 35 6.32 -12.24 21.17
N SER A 36 7.63 -12.34 21.41
CA SER A 36 8.66 -11.93 20.45
C SER A 36 8.53 -12.70 19.14
N ARG A 37 8.31 -14.02 19.19
CA ARG A 37 8.05 -14.86 18.00
C ARG A 37 6.77 -14.49 17.27
N LYS A 38 5.72 -14.05 17.97
CA LYS A 38 4.46 -13.56 17.36
C LYS A 38 4.61 -12.16 16.75
N LYS A 39 5.39 -11.28 17.38
CA LYS A 39 5.69 -9.91 16.92
C LYS A 39 6.70 -9.88 15.76
N ALA A 40 7.47 -10.95 15.58
CA ALA A 40 8.39 -11.11 14.45
C ALA A 40 7.64 -11.45 13.15
N THR A 41 7.40 -10.44 12.31
CA THR A 41 6.83 -10.61 10.96
C THR A 41 7.70 -11.56 10.13
N ASN A 42 7.11 -12.65 9.65
CA ASN A 42 7.82 -13.63 8.81
C ASN A 42 7.92 -13.11 7.36
N ILE A 43 9.07 -12.54 7.02
CA ILE A 43 9.39 -12.12 5.65
C ILE A 43 9.72 -13.38 4.81
N ILE A 44 8.69 -13.96 4.21
CA ILE A 44 8.83 -15.09 3.28
C ILE A 44 9.38 -14.55 1.94
N VAL A 45 10.33 -15.27 1.34
CA VAL A 45 10.77 -15.01 -0.04
C VAL A 45 9.83 -15.75 -1.00
N LYS A 46 9.10 -15.00 -1.83
CA LYS A 46 8.26 -15.55 -2.91
C LYS A 46 9.09 -15.63 -4.19
N GLU A 47 8.94 -16.70 -4.95
CA GLU A 47 9.57 -16.85 -6.27
C GLU A 47 8.57 -16.57 -7.38
N MET A 48 8.94 -15.72 -8.36
CA MET A 48 8.10 -15.45 -9.53
C MET A 48 8.85 -15.75 -10.82
N LYS A 49 8.25 -16.58 -11.69
CA LYS A 49 8.93 -17.14 -12.87
C LYS A 49 8.39 -16.55 -14.17
N TYR A 50 9.29 -15.94 -14.94
CA TYR A 50 9.02 -15.29 -16.21
C TYR A 50 9.70 -16.05 -17.36
N ARG A 51 9.22 -15.83 -18.58
CA ARG A 51 9.78 -16.39 -19.82
C ARG A 51 10.26 -15.25 -20.72
N PRO A 52 11.35 -15.41 -21.49
CA PRO A 52 11.83 -14.37 -22.42
C PRO A 52 10.82 -13.97 -23.52
N LYS A 53 9.84 -14.83 -23.81
CA LYS A 53 8.77 -14.63 -24.79
C LYS A 53 7.42 -14.65 -24.09
N ILE A 54 7.20 -13.65 -23.25
CA ILE A 54 5.95 -13.43 -22.53
C ILE A 54 5.05 -12.47 -23.32
N GLY A 55 3.73 -12.73 -23.35
CA GLY A 55 2.76 -11.79 -23.91
C GLY A 55 2.37 -10.71 -22.91
N SER A 56 1.83 -9.58 -23.37
CA SER A 56 1.45 -8.44 -22.52
C SER A 56 0.55 -8.82 -21.33
N GLY A 57 -0.53 -9.58 -21.57
CA GLY A 57 -1.46 -9.97 -20.49
C GLY A 57 -0.87 -10.91 -19.43
N ASP A 58 0.02 -11.83 -19.79
CA ASP A 58 0.72 -12.69 -18.82
C ASP A 58 1.81 -11.90 -18.07
N PHE A 59 2.41 -10.90 -18.72
CA PHE A 59 3.35 -9.99 -18.08
C PHE A 59 2.66 -9.14 -17.02
N GLU A 60 1.58 -8.43 -17.37
CA GLU A 60 0.82 -7.56 -16.45
C GLU A 60 0.22 -8.35 -15.28
N THR A 61 -0.39 -9.52 -15.55
CA THR A 61 -0.91 -10.43 -14.52
C THR A 61 0.18 -10.85 -13.52
N LYS A 62 1.43 -10.96 -13.98
CA LYS A 62 2.56 -11.29 -13.13
C LYS A 62 3.10 -10.09 -12.38
N THR A 63 3.24 -8.91 -13.00
CA THR A 63 3.62 -7.69 -12.27
C THR A 63 2.61 -7.38 -11.17
N ARG A 64 1.30 -7.48 -11.43
CA ARG A 64 0.25 -7.29 -10.41
C ARG A 64 0.41 -8.21 -9.20
N LYS A 65 0.82 -9.46 -9.41
CA LYS A 65 1.16 -10.42 -8.33
C LYS A 65 2.47 -10.08 -7.61
N VAL A 66 3.47 -9.55 -8.32
CA VAL A 66 4.71 -9.04 -7.71
C VAL A 66 4.39 -7.85 -6.80
N ALA A 67 3.59 -6.88 -7.27
CA ALA A 67 3.11 -5.75 -6.49
C ALA A 67 2.33 -6.21 -5.24
N GLN A 68 1.39 -7.15 -5.38
CA GLN A 68 0.66 -7.71 -4.24
C GLN A 68 1.59 -8.31 -3.18
N PHE A 69 2.56 -9.16 -3.57
CA PHE A 69 3.52 -9.74 -2.62
C PHE A 69 4.41 -8.68 -1.95
N LEU A 70 4.71 -7.58 -2.65
CA LEU A 70 5.44 -6.46 -2.08
C LEU A 70 4.57 -5.67 -1.10
N THR A 71 3.28 -5.44 -1.34
CA THR A 71 2.36 -4.83 -0.35
C THR A 71 2.19 -5.70 0.91
N GLU A 72 2.18 -7.04 0.74
CA GLU A 72 2.13 -8.02 1.84
C GLU A 72 3.40 -8.04 2.72
N GLY A 73 4.54 -7.49 2.27
CA GLY A 73 5.80 -7.54 3.01
C GLY A 73 6.65 -8.78 2.77
N HIS A 74 6.46 -9.40 1.61
CA HIS A 74 7.29 -10.49 1.15
C HIS A 74 8.37 -9.99 0.18
N LYS A 75 9.57 -10.57 0.27
CA LYS A 75 10.62 -10.33 -0.72
C LYS A 75 10.30 -11.14 -1.97
N VAL A 76 10.47 -10.57 -3.16
CA VAL A 76 10.15 -11.26 -4.41
C VAL A 76 11.42 -11.51 -5.21
N LYS A 77 11.76 -12.79 -5.40
CA LYS A 77 12.81 -13.22 -6.32
C LYS A 77 12.19 -13.48 -7.69
N VAL A 78 12.36 -12.52 -8.59
CA VAL A 78 11.99 -12.66 -10.00
C VAL A 78 13.05 -13.49 -10.70
N THR A 79 12.64 -14.51 -11.46
CA THR A 79 13.54 -15.43 -12.19
C THR A 79 13.08 -15.60 -13.63
N ILE A 80 13.90 -15.18 -14.58
CA ILE A 80 13.74 -15.51 -16.00
C ILE A 80 14.55 -16.77 -16.29
N MET A 81 13.94 -17.75 -16.94
CA MET A 81 14.61 -18.96 -17.40
C MET A 81 14.83 -18.88 -18.91
N PHE A 82 16.09 -18.80 -19.35
CA PHE A 82 16.42 -18.93 -20.77
C PHE A 82 16.33 -20.39 -21.21
N ARG A 83 15.94 -20.65 -22.47
CA ARG A 83 15.91 -22.01 -23.02
C ARG A 83 16.72 -22.13 -24.31
N GLY A 84 17.75 -22.97 -24.26
CA GLY A 84 18.58 -23.32 -25.42
C GLY A 84 19.25 -22.08 -26.02
N ARG A 85 18.90 -21.77 -27.28
CA ARG A 85 19.48 -20.67 -28.06
C ARG A 85 19.25 -19.28 -27.42
N GLU A 86 18.24 -19.14 -26.58
CA GLU A 86 17.92 -17.87 -25.90
C GLU A 86 18.98 -17.42 -24.89
N MET A 87 19.88 -18.32 -24.46
CA MET A 87 21.02 -17.96 -23.59
C MET A 87 22.02 -17.00 -24.26
N GLN A 88 21.96 -16.84 -25.59
CA GLN A 88 22.76 -15.87 -26.35
C GLN A 88 22.17 -14.45 -26.32
N HIS A 89 20.93 -14.29 -25.83
CA HIS A 89 20.22 -13.00 -25.79
C HIS A 89 19.79 -12.64 -24.35
N PRO A 90 20.75 -12.39 -23.43
CA PRO A 90 20.43 -11.93 -22.08
C PRO A 90 19.66 -10.60 -22.09
N GLU A 91 19.88 -9.75 -23.11
CA GLU A 91 19.16 -8.50 -23.34
C GLU A 91 17.63 -8.64 -23.27
N LEU A 92 17.06 -9.69 -23.86
CA LEU A 92 15.60 -9.89 -23.86
C LEU A 92 15.06 -10.10 -22.45
N GLY A 93 15.81 -10.80 -21.60
CA GLY A 93 15.46 -10.93 -20.20
C GLY A 93 15.68 -9.63 -19.43
N ARG A 94 16.74 -8.88 -19.74
CA ARG A 94 17.08 -7.64 -19.04
C ARG A 94 15.97 -6.61 -19.24
N ARG A 95 15.55 -6.37 -20.49
CA ARG A 95 14.42 -5.47 -20.83
C ARG A 95 13.11 -5.83 -20.10
N ILE A 96 12.85 -7.11 -19.84
CA ILE A 96 11.68 -7.55 -19.07
C ILE A 96 11.84 -7.21 -17.58
N LEU A 97 13.04 -7.43 -17.01
CA LEU A 97 13.32 -7.09 -15.61
C LEU A 97 13.32 -5.58 -15.38
N ASP A 98 13.89 -4.80 -16.31
CA ASP A 98 13.89 -3.33 -16.26
C ASP A 98 12.44 -2.78 -16.30
N ARG A 99 11.55 -3.36 -17.12
CA ARG A 99 10.13 -2.99 -17.13
C ARG A 99 9.40 -3.38 -15.83
N VAL A 100 9.66 -4.59 -15.28
CA VAL A 100 9.10 -4.97 -13.97
C VAL A 100 9.61 -4.05 -12.88
N ALA A 101 10.87 -3.59 -12.93
CA ALA A 101 11.40 -2.64 -11.97
C ALA A 101 10.67 -1.29 -12.07
N ALA A 102 10.49 -0.76 -13.29
CA ALA A 102 9.78 0.50 -13.54
C ALA A 102 8.32 0.49 -13.01
N GLU A 103 7.57 -0.58 -13.27
CA GLU A 103 6.18 -0.73 -12.78
C GLU A 103 6.08 -0.92 -11.25
N VAL A 104 7.19 -1.24 -10.57
CA VAL A 104 7.23 -1.60 -9.15
C VAL A 104 7.87 -0.52 -8.26
N VAL A 105 8.44 0.54 -8.85
CA VAL A 105 9.08 1.67 -8.11
C VAL A 105 8.21 2.18 -6.96
N ASN A 106 6.90 2.32 -7.19
CA ASN A 106 5.94 2.87 -6.23
C ASN A 106 5.67 1.97 -5.00
N VAL A 107 6.04 0.68 -5.06
CA VAL A 107 5.72 -0.33 -4.02
C VAL A 107 6.95 -1.05 -3.45
N GLY A 108 8.11 -0.96 -4.09
CA GLY A 108 9.30 -1.66 -3.62
C GLY A 108 10.61 -1.21 -4.27
N LYS A 109 11.71 -1.49 -3.57
CA LYS A 109 13.08 -1.17 -3.98
C LYS A 109 13.79 -2.41 -4.51
N VAL A 110 14.60 -2.24 -5.55
CA VAL A 110 15.49 -3.32 -6.05
C VAL A 110 16.62 -3.52 -5.05
N GLU A 111 16.70 -4.71 -4.41
CA GLU A 111 17.81 -5.08 -3.52
C GLU A 111 18.98 -5.67 -4.29
N ILE A 112 18.69 -6.49 -5.30
CA ILE A 112 19.69 -7.14 -6.17
C ILE A 112 19.27 -6.90 -7.60
N MET A 113 20.06 -6.10 -8.32
CA MET A 113 19.91 -5.83 -9.75
C MET A 113 19.96 -7.12 -10.59
N ALA A 114 19.45 -7.06 -11.81
CA ALA A 114 19.38 -8.19 -12.74
C ALA A 114 20.76 -8.87 -12.94
N LYS A 115 20.94 -10.06 -12.36
CA LYS A 115 22.17 -10.84 -12.43
C LYS A 115 21.94 -12.17 -13.13
N GLN A 116 22.77 -12.47 -14.14
CA GLN A 116 22.74 -13.76 -14.81
C GLN A 116 23.37 -14.84 -13.93
N ASP A 117 22.58 -15.86 -13.63
CA ASP A 117 22.93 -17.07 -12.88
C ASP A 117 22.90 -18.27 -13.85
N GLY A 118 23.91 -18.32 -14.71
CA GLY A 118 24.07 -19.33 -15.77
C GLY A 118 22.92 -19.32 -16.78
N ARG A 119 21.99 -20.26 -16.62
CA ARG A 119 20.78 -20.42 -17.47
C ARG A 119 19.61 -19.54 -17.01
N ASN A 120 19.64 -19.08 -15.77
CA ASN A 120 18.63 -18.22 -15.21
C ASN A 120 19.16 -16.79 -15.14
N MET A 121 18.27 -15.82 -15.06
CA MET A 121 18.62 -14.47 -14.63
C MET A 121 17.66 -14.07 -13.53
N THR A 122 18.21 -13.56 -12.44
CA THR A 122 17.45 -13.28 -11.21
C THR A 122 17.57 -11.82 -10.83
N MET A 123 16.50 -11.31 -10.23
CA MET A 123 16.41 -9.98 -9.63
C MET A 123 15.66 -10.14 -8.31
N VAL A 124 16.07 -9.43 -7.25
CA VAL A 124 15.39 -9.47 -5.95
C VAL A 124 14.85 -8.10 -5.62
N LEU A 125 13.53 -8.06 -5.43
CA LEU A 125 12.76 -6.89 -5.01
C LEU A 125 12.48 -7.00 -3.50
N GLY A 126 12.83 -5.94 -2.77
CA GLY A 126 12.49 -5.76 -1.37
C GLY A 126 11.29 -4.80 -1.24
N PRO A 127 10.35 -5.07 -0.33
CA PRO A 127 9.29 -4.10 -0.02
C PRO A 127 9.87 -2.87 0.66
N ASP A 128 9.46 -1.66 0.26
CA ASP A 128 9.74 -0.47 1.05
C ASP A 128 8.70 -0.33 2.16
N LYS A 129 9.16 -0.34 3.41
CA LYS A 129 8.31 -0.19 4.59
C LYS A 129 7.55 1.14 4.60
N LYS A 130 8.17 2.23 4.14
CA LYS A 130 7.51 3.55 4.06
C LYS A 130 6.34 3.50 3.07
N ALA A 131 6.58 3.01 1.86
CA ALA A 131 5.54 2.87 0.84
C ALA A 131 4.38 1.97 1.31
N GLN A 132 4.69 0.85 1.96
CA GLN A 132 3.67 -0.02 2.54
C GLN A 132 2.79 0.65 3.59
N ASP A 133 3.40 1.36 4.53
CA ASP A 133 2.66 1.99 5.62
C ASP A 133 1.76 3.11 5.09
N MET A 134 2.18 3.82 4.03
CA MET A 134 1.34 4.77 3.29
C MET A 134 0.17 4.08 2.57
N VAL A 135 0.41 3.04 1.77
CA VAL A 135 -0.65 2.29 1.07
C VAL A 135 -1.67 1.73 2.07
N LYS A 136 -1.21 1.13 3.17
CA LYS A 136 -2.08 0.59 4.23
C LYS A 136 -2.84 1.69 5.00
N ALA A 137 -2.30 2.90 5.11
CA ALA A 137 -3.01 4.04 5.68
C ALA A 137 -4.10 4.56 4.73
N LEU A 138 -3.82 4.63 3.43
CA LEU A 138 -4.79 5.02 2.39
C LEU A 138 -5.93 3.99 2.29
N GLU A 139 -5.62 2.70 2.22
CA GLU A 139 -6.61 1.61 2.23
C GLU A 139 -7.52 1.69 3.47
N LYS A 140 -6.94 1.89 4.66
CA LYS A 140 -7.73 2.06 5.89
C LYS A 140 -8.62 3.30 5.86
N LYS A 141 -8.10 4.44 5.40
CA LYS A 141 -8.87 5.70 5.30
C LYS A 141 -10.03 5.56 4.30
N ALA A 142 -9.81 4.85 3.19
CA ALA A 142 -10.86 4.56 2.21
C ALA A 142 -11.94 3.62 2.77
N VAL A 143 -11.55 2.56 3.50
CA VAL A 143 -12.51 1.65 4.16
C VAL A 143 -13.28 2.37 5.28
N GLU A 144 -12.61 3.20 6.07
CA GLU A 144 -13.25 3.99 7.13
C GLU A 144 -14.24 5.03 6.55
N ALA A 145 -13.89 5.67 5.43
CA ALA A 145 -14.78 6.59 4.72
C ALA A 145 -15.98 5.86 4.09
N ALA A 146 -15.78 4.68 3.49
CA ALA A 146 -16.88 3.88 2.94
C ALA A 146 -17.85 3.41 4.03
N VAL A 147 -17.33 2.89 5.15
CA VAL A 147 -18.16 2.50 6.31
C VAL A 147 -18.86 3.71 6.94
N ALA A 148 -18.24 4.89 6.93
CA ALA A 148 -18.89 6.12 7.40
C ALA A 148 -20.02 6.60 6.47
N ALA A 149 -19.89 6.40 5.14
CA ALA A 149 -20.93 6.69 4.16
C ALA A 149 -22.10 5.71 4.27
N GLU A 150 -21.82 4.40 4.33
CA GLU A 150 -22.84 3.34 4.52
C GLU A 150 -23.62 3.57 5.83
N GLN A 151 -22.93 3.92 6.94
CA GLN A 151 -23.57 4.33 8.19
C GLN A 151 -24.29 5.69 8.14
N ALA A 152 -24.04 6.53 7.13
CA ALA A 152 -24.79 7.77 6.93
C ALA A 152 -26.09 7.49 6.17
N GLU A 153 -26.05 6.63 5.16
CA GLU A 153 -27.22 6.14 4.42
C GLU A 153 -28.17 5.35 5.35
N GLU A 154 -27.66 4.39 6.14
CA GLU A 154 -28.48 3.66 7.13
C GLU A 154 -29.11 4.58 8.20
N ARG A 155 -28.42 5.67 8.57
CA ARG A 155 -28.97 6.71 9.47
C ARG A 155 -30.05 7.55 8.78
N MET A 156 -29.91 7.84 7.49
CA MET A 156 -30.93 8.58 6.74
C MET A 156 -32.20 7.76 6.53
N ASP A 157 -32.08 6.48 6.16
CA ASP A 157 -33.23 5.57 6.00
C ASP A 157 -34.00 5.37 7.31
N SER A 158 -33.29 5.23 8.43
CA SER A 158 -33.94 5.11 9.75
C SER A 158 -34.65 6.39 10.20
N ILE A 159 -34.21 7.57 9.76
CA ILE A 159 -34.89 8.85 10.04
C ILE A 159 -36.11 9.04 9.13
N MET A 160 -36.04 8.59 7.87
CA MET A 160 -37.18 8.62 6.93
C MET A 160 -38.31 7.66 7.32
N ALA A 161 -38.00 6.54 7.96
CA ALA A 161 -38.99 5.52 8.35
C ALA A 161 -39.88 5.89 9.55
N ASP A 162 -39.44 6.78 10.44
CA ASP A 162 -40.22 7.23 11.62
C ASP A 162 -41.16 8.42 11.31
N ALA A 163 -41.04 9.01 10.12
CA ALA A 163 -41.80 10.19 9.69
C ALA A 163 -43.22 9.83 9.16
N GLN A 164 -44.01 9.13 9.96
CA GLN A 164 -45.42 8.86 9.66
C GLN A 164 -46.26 10.15 9.90
N PRO A 165 -46.98 10.70 8.90
CA PRO A 165 -47.72 11.95 9.07
C PRO A 165 -49.05 11.71 9.79
N GLU A 166 -49.03 11.75 11.13
CA GLU A 166 -50.26 11.95 11.89
C GLU A 166 -50.76 13.39 11.68
N ALA A 167 -51.78 13.54 10.85
CA ALA A 167 -52.48 14.80 10.64
C ALA A 167 -53.61 14.99 11.68
N PRO A 168 -53.60 16.06 12.48
CA PRO A 168 -54.77 16.47 13.26
C PRO A 168 -55.55 17.60 12.56
N GLU A 169 -56.88 17.46 12.53
CA GLU A 169 -57.80 18.43 11.96
C GLU A 169 -58.01 19.66 12.86
N LEU A 170 -58.24 20.85 12.26
CA LEU A 170 -59.44 21.72 12.40
C LEU A 170 -59.16 23.24 12.31
N VAL A 171 -59.83 23.89 11.33
CA VAL A 171 -60.60 25.16 11.40
C VAL A 171 -60.03 26.35 12.22
N GLY A 172 -59.88 27.59 11.72
CA GLY A 172 -60.21 28.22 10.42
C GLY A 172 -60.68 29.69 10.63
N ILE A 173 -60.61 30.56 9.59
CA ILE A 173 -61.48 31.74 9.30
C ILE A 173 -61.03 32.41 7.97
N ALA A 174 -62.00 32.92 7.19
CA ALA A 174 -61.89 33.46 5.82
C ALA A 174 -61.39 34.93 5.76
N ALA A 175 -61.20 35.61 4.61
CA ALA A 175 -61.61 35.40 3.20
C ALA A 175 -60.53 35.97 2.23
N ASP A 176 -60.53 35.81 0.89
CA ASP A 176 -61.55 35.44 -0.12
C ASP A 176 -60.86 34.78 -1.37
N GLY A 177 -61.49 34.33 -2.48
CA GLY A 177 -62.92 34.41 -2.84
C GLY A 177 -63.36 34.06 -4.28
N HIS A 178 -62.62 33.29 -5.11
CA HIS A 178 -63.16 32.86 -6.43
C HIS A 178 -62.80 31.44 -6.95
N THR A 179 -63.73 30.51 -6.68
CA THR A 179 -64.34 29.49 -7.58
C THR A 179 -63.50 28.61 -8.53
N ALA A 180 -63.31 27.32 -8.12
CA ALA A 180 -63.34 26.02 -8.86
C ALA A 180 -62.82 25.89 -10.32
N VAL A 181 -62.16 24.79 -10.76
CA VAL A 181 -62.43 23.33 -10.62
C VAL A 181 -61.09 22.52 -10.68
N PRO A 182 -60.95 21.32 -10.06
CA PRO A 182 -59.67 20.58 -9.98
C PRO A 182 -59.56 19.31 -10.87
N ALA A 183 -58.34 18.83 -11.15
CA ALA A 183 -57.86 17.42 -11.06
C ALA A 183 -56.60 17.11 -11.93
N GLU A 184 -55.63 16.42 -11.31
CA GLU A 184 -54.62 15.48 -11.87
C GLU A 184 -53.48 15.88 -12.86
N GLU A 185 -52.41 15.08 -12.77
CA GLU A 185 -51.22 14.91 -13.64
C GLU A 185 -50.28 16.10 -13.91
N ILE A 186 -49.16 16.17 -13.17
CA ILE A 186 -47.85 16.60 -13.68
C ILE A 186 -46.74 15.72 -13.06
N GLU A 187 -46.31 14.68 -13.79
CA GLU A 187 -44.97 14.10 -13.65
C GLU A 187 -43.99 14.84 -14.58
N SER A 188 -42.69 14.58 -14.40
CA SER A 188 -41.54 14.89 -15.28
C SER A 188 -40.94 16.32 -15.30
N ASP A 189 -39.61 16.30 -15.50
CA ASP A 189 -38.70 17.39 -15.89
C ASP A 189 -38.41 18.55 -14.93
N LEU A 190 -37.45 18.29 -14.02
CA LEU A 190 -36.31 19.20 -13.75
C LEU A 190 -35.21 18.45 -12.96
N ALA A 191 -34.43 17.61 -13.67
CA ALA A 191 -33.31 16.85 -13.10
C ALA A 191 -32.17 16.63 -14.11
N GLU A 192 -31.70 17.69 -14.75
CA GLU A 192 -30.46 17.73 -15.55
C GLU A 192 -29.98 19.19 -15.63
N THR A 193 -28.76 19.47 -15.12
CA THR A 193 -27.88 20.67 -15.28
C THR A 193 -27.10 21.12 -14.01
N GLU A 194 -26.73 20.24 -13.07
CA GLU A 194 -25.77 20.60 -11.99
C GLU A 194 -24.67 19.53 -11.70
N THR A 195 -24.56 18.46 -12.50
CA THR A 195 -23.62 17.35 -12.26
C THR A 195 -22.42 17.27 -13.22
N GLU A 196 -22.36 18.11 -14.26
CA GLU A 196 -21.29 18.04 -15.29
C GLU A 196 -20.09 18.97 -15.00
N GLU A 197 -20.29 20.06 -14.24
CA GLU A 197 -19.23 21.06 -13.97
C GLU A 197 -18.29 20.67 -12.81
N ALA A 198 -18.68 19.69 -11.98
CA ALA A 198 -17.87 19.23 -10.85
C ALA A 198 -16.84 18.13 -11.21
N ALA A 199 -17.00 17.47 -12.36
CA ALA A 199 -16.15 16.34 -12.77
C ALA A 199 -14.85 16.80 -13.46
N SER A 200 -14.92 17.82 -14.32
CA SER A 200 -13.76 18.35 -15.05
C SER A 200 -12.68 18.95 -14.13
N VAL A 201 -13.11 19.70 -13.10
CA VAL A 201 -12.20 20.36 -12.15
C VAL A 201 -11.40 19.35 -11.31
N ALA A 202 -11.94 18.14 -11.10
CA ALA A 202 -11.23 17.08 -10.36
C ALA A 202 -10.17 16.35 -11.21
N GLU A 203 -10.37 16.29 -12.53
CA GLU A 203 -9.43 15.66 -13.47
C GLU A 203 -8.26 16.61 -13.80
N GLU A 204 -8.55 17.90 -14.03
CA GLU A 204 -7.55 18.94 -14.30
C GLU A 204 -6.56 19.11 -13.13
N VAL A 205 -7.06 19.14 -11.88
CA VAL A 205 -6.22 19.22 -10.67
C VAL A 205 -5.41 17.93 -10.41
N ALA A 206 -5.84 16.78 -10.93
CA ALA A 206 -5.09 15.53 -10.78
C ALA A 206 -3.90 15.45 -11.76
N GLU A 207 -4.04 16.00 -12.97
CA GLU A 207 -2.97 16.04 -13.97
C GLU A 207 -1.87 17.02 -13.54
N GLU A 208 -2.23 18.26 -13.14
CA GLU A 208 -1.27 19.30 -12.70
C GLU A 208 -0.44 18.87 -11.48
N VAL A 209 -1.06 18.17 -10.51
CA VAL A 209 -0.34 17.61 -9.34
C VAL A 209 0.58 16.45 -9.73
N SER A 210 0.27 15.70 -10.79
CA SER A 210 1.12 14.58 -11.26
C SER A 210 2.37 15.07 -11.99
N GLU A 211 2.27 16.17 -12.75
CA GLU A 211 3.38 16.75 -13.50
C GLU A 211 4.36 17.47 -12.54
N ALA A 212 3.84 18.27 -11.59
CA ALA A 212 4.65 18.94 -10.57
C ALA A 212 5.47 17.96 -9.69
N VAL A 213 4.87 16.84 -9.26
CA VAL A 213 5.57 15.79 -8.49
C VAL A 213 6.63 15.08 -9.34
N SER A 214 6.53 15.11 -10.67
CA SER A 214 7.54 14.52 -11.55
C SER A 214 8.76 15.43 -11.73
N GLU A 215 8.59 16.76 -11.81
CA GLU A 215 9.73 17.70 -11.90
C GLU A 215 10.51 17.78 -10.58
N GLU A 216 9.83 17.89 -9.43
CA GLU A 216 10.49 18.02 -8.12
C GLU A 216 11.35 16.78 -7.78
N VAL A 217 10.88 15.58 -8.13
CA VAL A 217 11.64 14.32 -7.95
C VAL A 217 12.80 14.18 -8.95
N ILE A 218 12.73 14.83 -10.12
CA ILE A 218 13.83 14.83 -11.09
C ILE A 218 14.92 15.82 -10.65
N GLU A 219 14.58 16.98 -10.10
CA GLU A 219 15.57 17.92 -9.53
C GLU A 219 16.33 17.31 -8.34
N GLU A 220 15.64 16.68 -7.37
CA GLU A 220 16.32 16.05 -6.19
C GLU A 220 17.32 14.94 -6.62
N VAL A 221 16.97 14.16 -7.66
CA VAL A 221 17.84 13.09 -8.19
C VAL A 221 19.03 13.64 -9.01
N ILE A 222 18.89 14.84 -9.61
CA ILE A 222 20.00 15.51 -10.31
C ILE A 222 20.94 16.20 -9.31
N GLU A 223 20.42 16.79 -8.23
CA GLU A 223 21.23 17.43 -7.19
C GLU A 223 22.09 16.40 -6.43
N GLU A 224 21.55 15.21 -6.09
CA GLU A 224 22.39 14.13 -5.53
C GLU A 224 23.49 13.68 -6.51
N ALA A 225 23.24 13.70 -7.83
CA ALA A 225 24.18 13.22 -8.84
C ALA A 225 25.37 14.17 -9.13
N GLU A 226 25.21 15.49 -8.95
CA GLU A 226 26.33 16.43 -9.13
C GLU A 226 27.31 16.45 -7.94
N THR A 227 26.90 15.96 -6.77
CA THR A 227 27.76 15.95 -5.56
C THR A 227 28.82 14.84 -5.52
N GLU A 228 28.75 13.81 -6.37
CA GLU A 228 29.71 12.69 -6.38
C GLU A 228 30.92 12.87 -7.32
N VAL A 229 31.04 13.98 -8.06
CA VAL A 229 32.14 14.18 -9.03
C VAL A 229 33.26 15.08 -8.49
N GLU A 230 33.94 14.64 -7.43
CA GLU A 230 35.31 15.12 -7.16
C GLU A 230 36.30 14.44 -8.13
N PRO A 231 37.03 15.19 -8.97
CA PRO A 231 38.05 14.61 -9.84
C PRO A 231 39.31 14.29 -9.02
N ALA A 232 39.51 13.02 -8.69
CA ALA A 232 40.72 12.54 -8.03
C ALA A 232 41.98 12.85 -8.87
N ALA A 233 42.72 13.87 -8.45
CA ALA A 233 43.92 14.34 -9.13
C ALA A 233 45.14 13.44 -8.86
N VAL A 234 45.85 13.11 -9.96
CA VAL A 234 47.31 12.95 -10.12
C VAL A 234 48.10 12.30 -8.97
N GLY A 235 48.71 11.16 -9.29
CA GLY A 235 49.82 10.56 -8.53
C GLY A 235 50.71 9.71 -9.44
N GLU A 236 51.68 10.34 -10.09
CA GLU A 236 52.84 9.65 -10.69
C GLU A 236 53.81 9.14 -9.60
N ASP A 237 54.89 8.48 -10.02
CA ASP A 237 56.01 7.95 -9.21
C ASP A 237 55.75 6.70 -8.34
N ASN A 238 55.94 5.52 -8.94
CA ASN A 238 57.17 4.68 -8.77
C ASN A 238 57.05 3.30 -9.45
#